data_AF-Q4TE40-F1
#
_entry.id   AF-Q4TE40-F1
#
_cell.length_a   1.000
_cell.length_b   1.000
_cell.length_c   1.000
_cell.angle_alpha   90.00
_cell.angle_beta   90.00
_cell.angle_gamma   90.00
#
_symmetry.space_group_name_H-M   'P 1'
#
loop_
_entity.id
_entity.type
_entity.pdbx_description
1 polymer ?
#
loop_
_entity_poly.entity_id
_entity_poly.type
_entity_poly.pdbx_seq_one_letter_code
_entity_poly.pdbx_strand_id
1 'polypeptide(L)'
;VTKTASKGGKKKKRTRKESYAIYVYKVLKQVHPDTGVSSKAMSIMNSFVNDIFERIASEASRLAHYNKRSTNTSREIQTAVRCCCPGSWPSTPCPRAPRP
;
A
#
# COMPACT_ATOMS: atom_id res chain seq x y z
N VAL A 1 5.72 25.57 53.38
CA VAL A 1 6.18 25.34 51.98
C VAL A 1 6.01 23.87 51.65
N THR A 2 4.88 23.48 51.04
CA THR A 2 4.54 22.06 50.79
C THR A 2 4.79 21.70 49.33
N LYS A 3 5.70 20.75 49.12
CA LYS A 3 6.23 20.31 47.82
C LYS A 3 5.28 19.28 47.19
N THR A 4 4.64 19.61 46.07
CA THR A 4 3.84 18.66 45.28
C THR A 4 4.74 17.84 44.35
N ALA A 5 4.80 16.53 44.58
CA ALA A 5 5.51 15.58 43.72
C ALA A 5 4.75 15.36 42.40
N SER A 6 5.38 15.61 41.26
CA SER A 6 4.79 15.29 39.94
C SER A 6 4.92 13.80 39.65
N LYS A 7 3.80 13.08 39.81
CA LYS A 7 3.61 11.72 39.28
C LYS A 7 3.16 11.86 37.83
N GLY A 8 3.87 11.23 36.90
CA GLY A 8 3.32 10.95 35.57
C GLY A 8 4.32 11.09 34.43
N GLY A 9 5.23 10.13 34.30
CA GLY A 9 5.93 9.91 33.04
C GLY A 9 4.91 9.60 31.95
N LYS A 10 4.61 10.58 31.10
CA LYS A 10 3.82 10.38 29.87
C LYS A 10 4.59 9.38 28.99
N LYS A 11 4.14 8.12 28.98
CA LYS A 11 4.59 7.12 28.00
C LYS A 11 4.44 7.76 26.62
N LYS A 12 5.56 7.96 25.92
CA LYS A 12 5.62 8.46 24.54
C LYS A 12 4.54 7.72 23.74
N LYS A 13 3.57 8.47 23.19
CA LYS A 13 2.56 7.95 22.27
C LYS A 13 3.32 7.23 21.17
N ARG A 14 3.23 5.89 21.14
CA ARG A 14 3.90 5.07 20.12
C ARG A 14 3.30 5.49 18.79
N THR A 15 4.10 6.13 17.93
CA THR A 15 3.66 6.53 16.59
C THR A 15 3.11 5.29 15.91
N ARG A 16 1.86 5.36 15.43
CA ARG A 16 1.19 4.22 14.80
C ARG A 16 2.04 3.83 13.58
N LYS A 17 2.67 2.65 13.64
CA LYS A 17 3.37 2.10 12.48
C LYS A 17 2.29 1.68 11.49
N GLU A 18 2.12 2.47 10.43
CA GLU A 18 1.27 2.08 9.31
C GLU A 18 1.79 0.76 8.77
N SER A 19 0.97 -0.29 8.89
CA SER A 19 1.33 -1.64 8.51
C SER A 19 0.13 -2.35 7.95
N TYR A 20 0.37 -3.15 6.91
CA TYR A 20 -0.65 -3.96 6.25
C TYR A 20 -0.89 -5.30 6.96
N ALA A 21 -0.32 -5.49 8.16
CA ALA A 21 -0.31 -6.76 8.87
C ALA A 21 -1.70 -7.34 9.15
N ILE A 22 -2.66 -6.48 9.48
CA ILE A 22 -4.05 -6.88 9.74
C ILE A 22 -4.68 -7.47 8.47
N TYR A 23 -4.41 -6.87 7.30
CA TYR A 23 -4.97 -7.31 6.03
C TYR A 23 -4.33 -8.61 5.54
N VAL A 24 -3.00 -8.72 5.68
CA VAL A 24 -2.28 -9.96 5.36
C VAL A 24 -2.78 -11.12 6.23
N TYR A 25 -3.01 -10.90 7.53
CA TYR A 25 -3.55 -11.93 8.42
C TYR A 25 -4.99 -12.33 8.04
N LYS A 26 -5.84 -11.35 7.68
CA LYS A 26 -7.21 -11.60 7.20
C LYS A 26 -7.21 -12.48 5.95
N VAL A 27 -6.41 -12.14 4.94
CA VAL A 27 -6.32 -12.92 3.71
C VAL A 27 -5.74 -14.31 3.99
N LEU A 28 -4.69 -14.40 4.81
CA LEU A 28 -4.10 -15.70 5.17
C LEU A 28 -5.12 -16.65 5.79
N LYS A 29 -5.96 -16.18 6.71
CA LYS A 29 -7.01 -17.01 7.31
C LYS A 29 -8.15 -17.38 6.35
N GLN A 30 -8.34 -16.62 5.27
CA GLN A 30 -9.28 -16.99 4.21
C GLN A 30 -8.75 -18.14 3.34
N VAL A 31 -7.44 -18.18 3.06
CA VAL A 31 -6.84 -19.26 2.25
C VAL A 31 -6.37 -20.48 3.05
N HIS A 32 -5.86 -20.27 4.27
CA HIS A 32 -5.33 -21.32 5.14
C HIS A 32 -5.69 -21.06 6.62
N PRO A 33 -6.82 -21.62 7.11
CA PRO A 33 -7.29 -21.36 8.47
C PRO A 33 -6.33 -21.87 9.57
N ASP A 34 -5.60 -22.96 9.30
CA ASP A 34 -4.74 -23.62 10.31
C ASP A 34 -3.27 -23.16 10.26
N THR A 35 -2.90 -22.34 9.27
CA THR A 35 -1.53 -21.85 9.13
C THR A 35 -1.31 -20.54 9.89
N GLY A 36 -0.12 -20.39 10.47
CA GLY A 36 0.36 -19.16 11.10
C GLY A 36 1.51 -18.54 10.30
N VAL A 37 1.73 -17.24 10.46
CA VAL A 37 2.84 -16.52 9.81
C VAL A 37 3.81 -16.01 10.87
N SER A 38 5.11 -16.15 10.62
CA SER A 38 6.14 -15.63 11.53
C SER A 38 6.21 -14.10 11.47
N SER A 39 6.72 -13.46 12.51
CA SER A 39 6.93 -12.00 12.53
C SER A 39 7.91 -11.53 11.44
N LYS A 40 8.92 -12.34 11.11
CA LYS A 40 9.87 -12.08 10.01
C LYS A 40 9.16 -12.15 8.65
N ALA A 41 8.36 -13.18 8.42
CA ALA A 41 7.56 -13.30 7.18
C ALA A 41 6.53 -12.17 7.07
N MET A 42 5.91 -11.76 8.17
CA MET A 42 5.01 -10.61 8.21
C MET A 42 5.72 -9.31 7.83
N SER A 43 6.97 -9.11 8.25
CA SER A 43 7.75 -7.94 7.84
C SER A 43 8.06 -7.94 6.34
N ILE A 44 8.42 -9.10 5.78
CA ILE A 44 8.68 -9.25 4.34
C ILE A 44 7.40 -8.96 3.54
N MET A 45 6.27 -9.53 3.95
CA MET A 45 4.97 -9.29 3.32
C MET A 45 4.55 -7.82 3.37
N ASN A 46 4.84 -7.12 4.47
CA ASN A 46 4.55 -5.69 4.57
C ASN A 46 5.41 -4.86 3.59
N SER A 47 6.70 -5.17 3.45
CA SER A 47 7.57 -4.52 2.47
C SER A 47 7.15 -4.85 1.03
N PHE A 48 6.71 -6.08 0.76
CA PHE A 48 6.20 -6.47 -0.55
C PHE A 48 4.99 -5.65 -0.99
N VAL A 49 4.03 -5.42 -0.08
CA VAL A 49 2.87 -4.56 -0.37
C VAL A 49 3.30 -3.11 -0.64
N ASN A 50 4.28 -2.59 0.12
CA ASN A 50 4.82 -1.26 -0.12
C ASN A 50 5.50 -1.13 -1.50
N ASP A 51 6.31 -2.11 -1.89
CA ASP A 51 7.00 -2.12 -3.19
C ASP A 51 6.00 -2.09 -4.35
N ILE A 52 4.94 -2.91 -4.28
CA ILE A 52 3.88 -2.90 -5.28
C ILE A 52 3.12 -1.56 -5.28
N PHE A 53 2.81 -1.01 -4.09
CA PHE A 53 2.12 0.26 -3.98
C PHE A 53 2.92 1.41 -4.60
N GLU A 54 4.22 1.49 -4.31
CA GLU A 54 5.12 2.49 -4.89
C GLU A 54 5.22 2.36 -6.41
N ARG A 55 5.29 1.12 -6.91
CA ARG A 55 5.31 0.86 -8.35
C ARG A 55 4.01 1.30 -9.05
N ILE A 56 2.85 1.01 -8.46
CA ILE A 56 1.54 1.45 -8.98
C ILE A 56 1.43 2.98 -8.93
N ALA A 57 1.82 3.61 -7.81
CA ALA A 57 1.78 5.05 -7.65
C ALA A 57 2.65 5.77 -8.68
N SER A 58 3.84 5.22 -8.95
CA SER A 58 4.78 5.74 -9.95
C SER A 58 4.21 5.65 -11.37
N GLU A 59 3.64 4.51 -11.74
CA GLU A 59 3.01 4.34 -13.06
C GLU A 59 1.74 5.20 -13.21
N ALA A 60 0.91 5.29 -12.17
CA ALA A 60 -0.27 6.14 -12.18
C ALA A 60 0.07 7.62 -12.33
N SER A 61 1.10 8.08 -11.62
CA SER A 61 1.65 9.43 -11.77
C SER A 61 2.11 9.69 -13.20
N ARG A 62 2.88 8.74 -13.78
CA ARG A 62 3.34 8.83 -15.17
C ARG A 62 2.17 8.94 -16.17
N LEU A 63 1.10 8.18 -15.96
CA LEU A 63 -0.11 8.24 -16.77
C LEU A 63 -0.88 9.56 -16.61
N ALA A 64 -0.95 10.12 -15.40
CA ALA A 64 -1.55 11.43 -15.17
C ALA A 64 -0.77 12.54 -15.90
N HIS A 65 0.56 12.49 -15.84
CA HIS A 65 1.44 13.41 -16.56
C HIS A 65 1.27 13.32 -18.08
N TYR A 66 1.13 12.11 -18.66
CA TYR A 66 0.85 11.96 -20.09
C TYR A 66 -0.47 12.63 -20.51
N ASN A 67 -1.49 12.56 -19.66
CA ASN A 67 -2.78 13.20 -19.89
C ASN A 67 -2.81 14.69 -19.50
N LYS A 68 -1.67 15.28 -19.11
CA LYS A 68 -1.55 16.67 -18.62
C LYS A 68 -2.47 16.97 -17.43
N ARG A 69 -2.75 15.97 -16.60
CA ARG A 69 -3.56 16.11 -15.38
C ARG A 69 -2.65 16.09 -14.16
N SER A 70 -2.94 16.93 -13.18
CA SER A 70 -2.26 16.99 -11.89
C SER A 70 -2.91 16.11 -10.81
N THR A 71 -4.01 15.42 -11.16
CA THR A 71 -4.78 14.58 -10.24
C THR A 71 -4.82 13.14 -10.75
N ASN A 72 -4.40 12.19 -9.90
CA ASN A 72 -4.56 10.76 -10.16
C ASN A 72 -6.01 10.36 -9.95
N THR A 73 -6.72 9.96 -11.00
CA THR A 73 -8.09 9.44 -10.90
C THR A 73 -8.09 7.91 -10.83
N SER A 74 -9.25 7.32 -10.53
CA SER A 74 -9.40 5.86 -10.52
C SER A 74 -9.00 5.22 -11.86
N ARG A 75 -9.12 5.94 -12.99
CA ARG A 75 -8.72 5.47 -14.32
C ARG A 75 -7.21 5.24 -14.41
N GLU A 76 -6.39 6.18 -13.92
CA GLU A 76 -4.93 6.04 -13.95
C GLU A 76 -4.48 4.91 -13.02
N ILE A 77 -5.10 4.77 -11.85
CA ILE A 77 -4.80 3.66 -10.91
C ILE A 77 -5.16 2.30 -11.54
N GLN A 78 -6.35 2.15 -12.12
CA GLN A 78 -6.77 0.91 -12.79
C GLN A 78 -5.84 0.54 -13.96
N THR A 79 -5.40 1.55 -14.72
CA THR A 79 -4.47 1.35 -15.84
C THR A 79 -3.07 0.99 -15.33
N ALA A 80 -2.59 1.63 -14.27
CA ALA A 80 -1.31 1.34 -13.64
C ALA A 80 -1.27 -0.09 -13.06
N VAL A 81 -2.31 -0.51 -12.33
CA VAL A 81 -2.43 -1.89 -11.81
C VAL A 81 -2.34 -2.92 -12.94
N ARG A 82 -3.00 -2.65 -14.07
CA ARG A 82 -2.97 -3.49 -15.26
C ARG A 82 -1.59 -3.55 -15.91
N CYS A 83 -0.87 -2.43 -15.98
CA CYS A 83 0.51 -2.38 -16.44
C CYS A 83 1.46 -3.15 -15.52
N CYS A 84 1.25 -3.08 -14.20
CA CYS A 84 2.12 -3.74 -13.22
C CYS A 84 1.87 -5.25 -13.10
N CYS A 85 0.67 -5.74 -13.43
CA CYS A 85 0.27 -7.14 -13.27
C CYS A 85 -0.19 -7.77 -14.61
N PRO A 86 0.73 -8.36 -15.41
CA PRO A 86 0.45 -8.79 -16.78
C PRO A 86 -0.43 -10.05 -16.95
N GLY A 87 -1.15 -10.51 -15.91
CA GLY A 87 -1.70 -11.87 -15.88
C GLY A 87 -3.23 -12.08 -15.78
N SER A 88 -4.08 -11.10 -15.41
CA SER A 88 -5.48 -11.46 -15.07
C SER A 88 -6.61 -10.47 -15.40
N TRP A 89 -6.35 -9.35 -16.09
CA TRP A 89 -7.40 -8.34 -16.35
C TRP A 89 -7.59 -8.10 -17.85
N PRO A 90 -8.48 -8.83 -18.54
CA PRO A 90 -8.89 -8.47 -19.90
C PRO A 90 -9.78 -7.21 -19.85
N SER A 91 -9.72 -6.36 -20.88
CA SER A 91 -10.75 -5.39 -21.35
C SER A 91 -10.37 -3.91 -21.57
N THR A 92 -9.21 -3.43 -21.14
CA THR A 92 -8.66 -2.14 -21.58
C THR A 92 -7.26 -2.35 -22.11
N PRO A 93 -7.02 -2.11 -23.42
CA PRO A 93 -5.69 -1.86 -23.92
C PRO A 93 -5.09 -0.77 -23.03
N CYS A 94 -3.88 -0.97 -22.52
CA CYS A 94 -3.11 0.16 -22.03
C CYS A 94 -3.17 1.20 -23.15
N PRO A 95 -3.68 2.43 -22.91
CA PRO A 95 -3.65 3.43 -23.95
C PRO A 95 -2.18 3.59 -24.29
N ARG A 96 -1.78 3.05 -25.46
CA ARG A 96 -0.59 3.54 -26.14
C ARG A 96 -0.82 5.04 -26.14
N ALA A 97 0.14 5.77 -25.56
CA ALA A 97 0.17 7.22 -25.64
C ALA A 97 -0.34 7.64 -27.03
N PRO A 98 -1.23 8.64 -27.14
CA PRO A 98 -1.63 9.12 -28.44
C PRO A 98 -0.35 9.45 -29.20
N ARG A 99 -0.11 8.70 -30.29
CA ARG A 99 0.80 9.09 -31.35
C ARG A 99 -0.08 9.69 -32.45
N PRO A 100 0.44 10.64 -33.22
CA PRO A 100 0.79 12.02 -32.89
C PRO A 100 -0.44 12.90 -32.60
#